data_AF-A0ABD0AGE4-F1
#
_entry.id   AF-A0ABD0AGE4-F1
#
_cell.length_a   1.000
_cell.length_b   1.000
_cell.length_c   1.000
_cell.angle_alpha   90.00
_cell.angle_beta   90.00
_cell.angle_gamma   90.00
#
_symmetry.space_group_name_H-M   'P 1'
#
loop_
_entity.id
_entity.type
_entity.pdbx_description
1 polymer ?
#
loop_
_entity_poly.entity_id
_entity_poly.type
_entity_poly.pdbx_seq_one_letter_code
_entity_poly.pdbx_strand_id
1 'polypeptide(L)' 'MNGFLGEFLGTMILIVLGVGCGAGINLNKAYAKGQGWLFVTLAWGMAVTFGAFTWLANSAHKATSTQR' A
#
# COMPACT_ATOMS: atom_id res chain seq x y z
N MET A 1 -7.18 9.81 19.26
CA MET A 1 -7.07 9.79 17.78
C MET A 1 -5.62 9.59 17.31
N ASN A 2 -4.80 8.79 18.02
CA ASN A 2 -3.34 8.71 17.76
C ASN A 2 -2.95 7.70 16.66
N GLY A 3 -3.86 6.80 16.26
CA GLY A 3 -3.61 5.80 15.22
C GLY A 3 -4.06 6.21 13.81
N PHE A 4 -4.65 7.40 13.64
CA PHE A 4 -5.30 7.82 12.39
C PHE A 4 -4.29 8.04 11.25
N LEU A 5 -3.07 8.49 11.58
CA LEU A 5 -2.00 8.70 10.60
C LEU A 5 -1.51 7.37 10.00
N GLY A 6 -1.48 6.30 10.79
CA GLY A 6 -1.10 4.95 10.32
C GLY A 6 -2.13 4.38 9.36
N GLU A 7 -3.44 4.54 9.66
CA GLU A 7 -4.51 4.10 8.76
C GLU A 7 -4.60 4.95 7.49
N PHE A 8 -4.42 6.28 7.62
CA PHE A 8 -4.38 7.18 6.48
C PHE A 8 -3.22 6.85 5.52
N LEU A 9 -2.01 6.64 6.06
CA LEU A 9 -0.84 6.28 5.25
C LEU A 9 -0.99 4.88 4.63
N GLY A 10 -1.55 3.91 5.34
CA GLY A 10 -1.82 2.58 4.80
C GLY A 10 -2.81 2.61 3.63
N THR A 11 -3.89 3.39 3.76
CA THR A 11 -4.89 3.54 2.70
C THR A 11 -4.34 4.32 1.51
N MET A 12 -3.52 5.35 1.76
CA MET A 12 -2.86 6.11 0.70
C MET A 12 -1.90 5.23 -0.11
N ILE A 13 -1.10 4.39 0.53
CA ILE A 13 -0.15 3.50 -0.16
C ILE A 13 -0.89 2.46 -1.02
N LEU A 14 -2.00 1.92 -0.53
CA LEU A 14 -2.84 0.96 -1.26
C LEU A 14 -3.43 1.59 -2.52
N ILE A 15 -3.96 2.81 -2.41
CA ILE A 15 -4.55 3.51 -3.56
C ILE A 15 -3.47 3.91 -4.57
N VAL A 16 -2.35 4.49 -4.12
CA VAL A 16 -1.28 4.92 -5.03
C VAL A 16 -0.66 3.75 -5.77
N LEU A 17 -0.37 2.63 -5.10
CA LEU A 17 0.21 1.46 -5.74
C LEU A 17 -0.80 0.68 -6.58
N GLY A 18 -2.05 0.53 -6.11
CA GLY A 18 -3.10 -0.17 -6.85
C GLY A 18 -3.54 0.58 -8.11
N VAL A 19 -3.92 1.86 -7.97
CA VAL A 19 -4.33 2.71 -9.10
C VAL A 19 -3.14 3.05 -9.98
N GLY A 20 -1.95 3.27 -9.41
CA GLY A 20 -0.72 3.52 -10.16
C GLY A 20 -0.28 2.34 -11.03
N CYS A 21 -0.36 1.11 -10.52
CA CYS A 21 -0.12 -0.10 -11.32
C CYS A 21 -1.15 -0.22 -12.45
N GLY A 22 -2.44 -0.01 -12.15
CA GLY A 22 -3.53 -0.04 -13.14
C GLY A 22 -3.39 1.02 -14.23
N ALA A 23 -2.94 2.23 -13.86
CA ALA A 23 -2.63 3.29 -14.80
C ALA A 23 -1.40 2.94 -15.65
N GLY A 24 -0.35 2.37 -15.06
CA GLY A 24 0.88 1.98 -15.75
C GLY A 24 0.68 0.93 -16.84
N ILE A 25 -0.28 0.00 -16.67
CA ILE A 25 -0.60 -1.02 -17.67
C ILE A 25 -1.50 -0.52 -18.81
N ASN A 26 -2.37 0.47 -18.54
CA ASN A 26 -3.36 0.97 -19.50
C ASN A 26 -2.88 2.19 -20.30
N LEU A 27 -1.95 2.99 -19.78
CA LEU A 27 -1.58 4.26 -20.40
C LEU A 27 -0.69 4.07 -21.64
N ASN A 28 -1.06 4.72 -22.75
CA ASN A 28 -0.48 4.47 -24.08
C ASN A 28 1.02 4.86 -24.21
N LYS A 29 1.57 5.62 -23.25
CA LYS A 29 2.99 6.05 -23.16
C LYS A 29 3.71 5.52 -21.90
N ALA A 30 3.12 4.61 -21.15
CA ALA A 30 3.77 4.04 -19.97
C ALA A 30 4.70 2.89 -20.35
N TYR A 31 5.87 2.81 -19.71
CA TYR A 31 6.85 1.73 -19.91
C TYR A 31 6.30 0.33 -19.53
N ALA A 32 5.24 0.29 -18.71
CA ALA A 32 4.57 -0.94 -18.28
C ALA A 32 3.33 -1.29 -19.12
N LYS A 33 3.08 -0.60 -20.24
CA LYS A 33 1.89 -0.81 -21.07
C LYS A 33 1.85 -2.24 -21.62
N GLY A 34 0.75 -2.95 -21.36
CA GLY A 34 0.58 -4.35 -21.79
C GLY A 34 1.39 -5.37 -20.97
N GLN A 35 1.90 -4.99 -19.80
CA GLN A 35 2.50 -5.92 -18.85
C GLN A 35 1.53 -7.04 -18.45
N GLY A 36 2.07 -8.25 -18.34
CA GLY A 36 1.29 -9.45 -18.06
C GLY A 36 0.87 -9.56 -16.59
N TRP A 37 0.11 -10.63 -16.31
CA TRP A 37 -0.43 -10.91 -14.97
C TRP A 37 0.62 -10.93 -13.85
N LEU A 38 1.87 -11.33 -14.16
CA LEU A 38 2.97 -11.40 -13.21
C LEU A 38 3.40 -10.03 -12.65
N PHE A 39 3.35 -8.98 -13.46
CA PHE A 39 3.62 -7.62 -12.99
C PHE A 39 2.52 -7.12 -12.05
N VAL A 40 1.26 -7.42 -12.39
CA VAL A 40 0.11 -7.03 -11.60
C VAL A 40 0.12 -7.74 -10.24
N THR A 41 0.44 -9.03 -10.19
CA THR A 41 0.53 -9.78 -8.93
C THR A 41 1.70 -9.36 -8.05
N LEU A 42 2.87 -9.04 -8.62
CA LEU A 42 3.99 -8.46 -7.86
C LEU A 42 3.65 -7.07 -7.30
N ALA A 43 3.04 -6.20 -8.11
CA ALA A 43 2.65 -4.86 -7.68
C ALA A 43 1.59 -4.90 -6.56
N TRP A 44 0.57 -5.75 -6.69
CA TRP A 44 -0.42 -5.96 -5.64
C TRP A 44 0.17 -6.63 -4.40
N GLY A 45 1.04 -7.61 -4.58
CA GLY A 45 1.75 -8.28 -3.49
C GLY A 45 2.52 -7.29 -2.63
N MET A 46 3.31 -6.40 -3.26
CA MET A 46 4.02 -5.33 -2.56
C MET A 46 3.07 -4.33 -1.90
N ALA A 47 1.98 -3.93 -2.56
CA ALA A 47 1.00 -2.99 -1.98
C ALA A 47 0.39 -3.52 -0.67
N VAL A 48 0.10 -4.82 -0.61
CA VAL A 48 -0.43 -5.48 0.60
C VAL A 48 0.63 -5.58 1.70
N THR A 49 1.90 -5.88 1.37
CA THR A 49 2.98 -5.92 2.38
C THR A 49 3.19 -4.56 3.04
N PHE A 50 3.16 -3.47 2.25
CA PHE A 50 3.26 -2.11 2.79
C PHE A 50 2.03 -1.74 3.63
N GLY A 51 0.82 -2.14 3.22
CA GLY A 51 -0.40 -2.02 4.04
C GLY A 51 -0.26 -2.72 5.40
N ALA A 52 0.23 -3.96 5.41
CA ALA A 52 0.48 -4.72 6.64
C ALA A 52 1.55 -4.06 7.53
N PHE A 53 2.57 -3.43 6.94
CA PHE A 53 3.61 -2.72 7.67
C PHE A 53 3.07 -1.49 8.41
N THR A 54 2.11 -0.76 7.82
CA THR A 54 1.45 0.36 8.49
C THR A 54 0.58 -0.08 9.67
N TRP A 55 -0.06 -1.25 9.57
CA TRP A 55 -0.76 -1.86 10.71
C TRP A 55 0.22 -2.27 11.81
N LEU A 56 1.35 -2.89 11.46
CA LEU A 56 2.38 -3.28 12.42
C LEU A 56 2.95 -2.06 13.19
N ALA A 57 3.16 -0.95 12.48
CA ALA A 57 3.59 0.31 13.09
C ALA A 57 2.53 0.89 14.05
N ASN A 58 1.23 0.74 13.75
CA ASN A 58 0.15 1.15 14.64
C ASN A 58 0.00 0.21 15.85
N SER A 59 0.26 -1.08 15.66
CA SER A 59 0.30 -2.07 16.74
C SER A 59 1.43 -1.79 17.74
N ALA A 60 2.61 -1.35 17.27
CA ALA A 60 3.69 -0.89 18.14
C ALA A 60 3.29 0.36 18.96
N HIS A 61 2.52 1.27 18.34
CA HIS A 61 1.97 2.43 19.03
C HIS A 61 0.93 2.05 20.10
N LYS A 62 0.01 1.12 19.80
CA LYS A 62 -0.99 0.62 20.77
C LYS A 62 -0.36 -0.12 21.95
N ALA A 63 0.73 -0.86 21.73
CA ALA A 63 1.48 -1.52 22.81
C ALA A 63 2.10 -0.52 23.81
N THR A 64 2.41 0.70 23.36
CA THR A 64 2.98 1.75 24.22
C THR A 64 1.91 2.55 24.98
N SER A 65 0.69 2.68 24.45
CA SER A 65 -0.43 3.38 25.12
C SER A 65 -1.17 2.55 26.16
N THR A 66 -1.04 1.21 26.14
CA THR A 66 -1.63 0.31 27.16
C THR A 66 -0.73 0.12 28.38
N GLN A 67 0.49 0.68 28.36
CA GLN A 67 1.46 0.63 29.46
C GLN A 67 1.57 1.95 30.25
N ARG A 68 0.68 2.92 30.04
CA ARG A 68 0.56 4.14 30.85
C ARG A 68 -0.84 4.29 31.41
#